data_AF-D3PSI1-F1
#
_entry.id   AF-D3PSI1-F1
#
_cell.length_a   1.000
_cell.length_b   1.000
_cell.length_c   1.000
_cell.angle_alpha   90.00
_cell.angle_beta   90.00
_cell.angle_gamma   90.00
#
_symmetry.space_group_name_H-M   'P 1'
#
loop_
_entity.id
_entity.type
_entity.pdbx_description
1 polymer ?
#
loop_
_entity_poly.entity_id
_entity_poly.type
_entity_poly.pdbx_seq_one_letter_code
_entity_poly.pdbx_strand_id
1 'polypeptide(L)'
;MNQPDPAFEIDPQRLLLESMETGALPDLEPLELAREYAQELAQGSSGENEIVRWWHSPSGFYYEFKQFPAAFYGRSGPVQGQYLSPQEAQELVWEALTRADKDQADLTMFYTPHLMQSDLDFYMAYTLEQTRIERGEARYALPLFMRLKLPTHLLLLFRSKDEYLMFKLPQGQPVLYQVLA
;
A
#
# COMPACT_ATOMS: atom_id res chain seq x y z
N MET A 1 -3.49 32.60 -9.35
CA MET A 1 -3.25 31.55 -8.35
C MET A 1 -3.40 30.22 -9.06
N ASN A 2 -2.29 29.55 -9.36
CA ASN A 2 -2.34 28.21 -9.94
C ASN A 2 -3.00 27.30 -8.89
N GLN A 3 -4.14 26.69 -9.22
CA GLN A 3 -4.58 25.54 -8.45
C GLN A 3 -3.44 24.51 -8.50
N PRO A 4 -3.04 23.93 -7.37
CA PRO A 4 -2.07 22.83 -7.41
C PRO A 4 -2.66 21.74 -8.32
N ASP A 5 -1.88 21.27 -9.29
CA ASP A 5 -2.30 20.14 -10.11
C ASP A 5 -2.77 19.01 -9.19
N PRO A 6 -3.91 18.38 -9.49
CA PRO A 6 -4.39 17.29 -8.67
C PRO A 6 -3.34 16.19 -8.61
N ALA A 7 -2.96 15.79 -7.40
CA ALA A 7 -2.03 14.69 -7.20
C ALA A 7 -2.58 13.43 -7.88
N PHE A 8 -1.79 12.79 -8.74
CA PHE A 8 -2.18 11.53 -9.35
C PHE A 8 -1.74 10.35 -8.48
N GLU A 9 -2.43 9.22 -8.62
CA GLU A 9 -2.19 7.98 -7.89
C GLU A 9 -2.18 6.79 -8.84
N ILE A 10 -1.22 5.90 -8.64
CA ILE A 10 -1.06 4.64 -9.37
C ILE A 10 -1.01 3.52 -8.35
N ASP A 11 -2.00 2.64 -8.42
CA ASP A 11 -2.24 1.61 -7.43
C ASP A 11 -2.72 0.32 -8.13
N PRO A 12 -1.79 -0.57 -8.53
CA PRO A 12 -2.12 -1.85 -9.18
C PRO A 12 -2.79 -2.86 -8.25
N GLN A 13 -2.92 -2.57 -6.94
CA GLN A 13 -3.39 -3.53 -5.93
C GLN A 13 -4.66 -4.26 -6.34
N ARG A 14 -5.64 -3.54 -6.90
CA ARG A 14 -6.90 -4.16 -7.32
C ARG A 14 -6.69 -5.23 -8.40
N LEU A 15 -5.90 -4.93 -9.43
CA LEU A 15 -5.58 -5.88 -10.51
C LEU A 15 -4.84 -7.11 -9.97
N LEU A 16 -3.94 -6.90 -9.01
CA LEU A 16 -3.20 -7.98 -8.36
C LEU A 16 -4.11 -8.88 -7.53
N LEU A 17 -5.06 -8.30 -6.79
CA LEU A 17 -6.07 -9.04 -6.02
C LEU A 17 -7.00 -9.83 -6.94
N GLU A 18 -7.50 -9.22 -8.01
CA GLU A 18 -8.34 -9.90 -9.01
C GLU A 18 -7.60 -11.08 -9.66
N SER A 19 -6.32 -10.89 -9.99
CA SER A 19 -5.46 -11.93 -10.56
C SER A 19 -5.21 -13.08 -9.58
N MET A 20 -5.00 -12.76 -8.31
CA MET A 20 -4.85 -13.76 -7.25
C MET A 20 -6.11 -14.63 -7.08
N GLU A 21 -7.29 -14.03 -7.19
CA GLU A 21 -8.57 -14.76 -7.03
C GLU A 21 -8.98 -15.55 -8.27
N THR A 22 -8.65 -15.06 -9.46
CA THR A 22 -9.00 -15.70 -10.73
C THR A 22 -7.94 -16.68 -11.22
N GLY A 23 -6.71 -16.57 -10.72
CA GLY A 23 -5.52 -17.26 -11.24
C GLY A 23 -5.03 -16.71 -12.59
N ALA A 24 -5.64 -15.63 -13.11
CA ALA A 24 -5.18 -14.95 -14.31
C ALA A 24 -3.92 -14.14 -14.03
N LEU A 25 -3.13 -13.85 -15.06
CA LEU A 25 -2.01 -12.91 -14.94
C LEU A 25 -2.53 -11.47 -15.01
N PRO A 26 -2.07 -10.56 -14.14
CA PRO A 26 -2.46 -9.15 -14.21
C PRO A 26 -1.83 -8.51 -15.44
N ASP A 27 -2.63 -7.77 -16.22
CA ASP A 27 -2.09 -6.87 -17.24
C ASP A 27 -1.63 -5.57 -16.58
N LEU A 28 -0.31 -5.39 -16.51
CA LEU A 28 0.34 -4.23 -15.91
C LEU A 28 1.10 -3.39 -16.92
N GLU A 29 1.14 -3.79 -18.20
CA GLU A 29 1.82 -3.05 -19.27
C GLU A 29 1.35 -1.58 -19.34
N PRO A 30 0.04 -1.27 -19.21
CA PRO A 30 -0.43 0.12 -19.23
C PRO A 30 0.12 1.00 -18.09
N LEU A 31 0.67 0.39 -17.03
CA LEU A 31 1.16 1.07 -15.85
C LEU A 31 2.66 1.30 -15.84
N GLU A 32 3.43 0.72 -16.78
CA GLU A 32 4.89 0.75 -16.72
C GLU A 32 5.46 2.17 -16.74
N LEU A 33 5.05 2.99 -17.72
CA LEU A 33 5.50 4.38 -17.83
C LEU A 33 5.07 5.20 -16.61
N ALA A 34 3.84 4.97 -16.12
CA ALA A 34 3.32 5.66 -14.96
C ALA A 34 4.11 5.29 -13.69
N ARG A 35 4.48 4.01 -13.55
CA ARG A 35 5.33 3.49 -12.47
C ARG A 35 6.68 4.18 -12.46
N GLU A 36 7.37 4.20 -13.61
CA GLU A 36 8.68 4.84 -13.76
C GLU A 36 8.59 6.32 -13.38
N TYR A 37 7.59 7.03 -13.90
CA TYR A 37 7.37 8.44 -13.59
C TYR A 37 7.13 8.69 -12.09
N ALA A 38 6.30 7.87 -11.43
CA ALA A 38 6.07 8.00 -9.99
C ALA A 38 7.33 7.70 -9.16
N GLN A 39 8.13 6.73 -9.58
CA GLN A 39 9.40 6.41 -8.95
C GLN A 39 10.41 7.56 -9.09
N GLU A 40 10.46 8.22 -10.25
CA GLU A 40 11.28 9.42 -10.47
C GLU A 40 10.85 10.59 -9.59
N LEU A 41 9.54 10.86 -9.49
CA LEU A 41 9.01 11.93 -8.64
C LEU A 41 9.34 11.71 -7.16
N ALA A 42 9.30 10.47 -6.71
CA ALA A 42 9.55 10.12 -5.32
C ALA A 42 11.05 10.18 -4.93
N GLN A 43 11.97 10.35 -5.90
CA GLN A 43 13.41 10.40 -5.61
C GLN A 43 13.75 11.48 -4.59
N GLY A 44 14.47 11.07 -3.55
CA GLY A 44 14.78 11.90 -2.40
C GLY A 44 15.19 11.04 -1.21
N SER A 45 14.39 11.05 -0.16
CA SER A 45 14.57 10.18 0.99
C SER A 45 14.12 8.77 0.66
N SER A 46 14.87 7.77 1.11
CA SER A 46 14.53 6.36 0.88
C SER A 46 14.73 5.53 2.14
N GLY A 47 14.08 4.37 2.15
CA GLY A 47 14.23 3.37 3.18
C GLY A 47 13.78 2.01 2.67
N GLU A 48 14.11 0.99 3.44
CA GLU A 48 13.65 -0.36 3.16
C GLU A 48 13.56 -1.20 4.43
N ASN A 49 12.73 -2.23 4.37
CA ASN A 49 12.74 -3.34 5.32
C ASN A 49 12.95 -4.65 4.56
N GLU A 50 12.66 -5.78 5.16
CA GLU A 50 12.90 -7.10 4.56
C GLU A 50 12.07 -7.36 3.29
N ILE A 51 10.90 -6.73 3.15
CA ILE A 51 9.92 -7.03 2.09
C ILE A 51 9.65 -5.87 1.13
N VAL A 52 9.84 -4.62 1.55
CA VAL A 52 9.51 -3.43 0.75
C VAL A 52 10.63 -2.41 0.75
N ARG A 53 10.67 -1.62 -0.32
CA ARG A 53 11.48 -0.42 -0.47
C ARG A 53 10.56 0.76 -0.71
N TRP A 54 10.91 1.91 -0.17
CA TRP A 54 10.13 3.13 -0.38
C TRP A 54 11.04 4.33 -0.61
N TRP A 55 10.50 5.30 -1.34
CA TRP A 55 11.09 6.58 -1.65
C TRP A 55 10.05 7.67 -1.45
N HIS A 56 10.49 8.83 -1.02
CA HIS A 56 9.63 10.00 -0.94
C HIS A 56 10.41 11.30 -1.07
N SER A 57 9.71 12.29 -1.61
CA SER A 57 10.15 13.66 -1.76
C SER A 57 8.96 14.60 -1.58
N PRO A 58 9.14 15.93 -1.57
CA PRO A 58 8.02 16.86 -1.65
C PRO A 58 7.17 16.68 -2.92
N SER A 59 7.72 16.05 -3.96
CA SER A 59 7.08 15.85 -5.26
C SER A 59 6.31 14.55 -5.37
N GLY A 60 6.53 13.57 -4.48
CA GLY A 60 5.83 12.30 -4.55
C GLY A 60 6.29 11.26 -3.54
N PHE A 61 5.64 10.09 -3.62
CA PHE A 61 5.93 8.92 -2.79
C PHE A 61 5.76 7.66 -3.61
N TYR A 62 6.64 6.70 -3.38
CA TYR A 62 6.64 5.42 -4.06
C TYR A 62 7.05 4.30 -3.09
N TYR A 63 6.39 3.14 -3.16
CA TYR A 63 6.94 1.91 -2.61
C TYR A 63 6.75 0.75 -3.57
N GLU A 64 7.60 -0.27 -3.44
CA GLU A 64 7.46 -1.55 -4.12
C GLU A 64 7.83 -2.71 -3.19
N PHE A 65 7.27 -3.89 -3.46
CA PHE A 65 7.73 -5.13 -2.83
C PHE A 65 8.98 -5.67 -3.52
N LYS A 66 9.99 -6.05 -2.75
CA LYS A 66 11.29 -6.52 -3.25
C LYS A 66 11.20 -7.81 -4.07
N GLN A 67 10.37 -8.75 -3.62
CA GLN A 67 10.18 -10.05 -4.29
C GLN A 67 9.09 -10.00 -5.35
N PHE A 68 8.27 -8.95 -5.37
CA PHE A 68 7.19 -8.78 -6.34
C PHE A 68 6.98 -7.30 -6.69
N PRO A 69 7.88 -6.69 -7.48
CA PRO A 69 7.84 -5.24 -7.79
C PRO A 69 6.58 -4.77 -8.53
N ALA A 70 5.81 -5.70 -9.09
CA ALA A 70 4.48 -5.45 -9.63
C ALA A 70 3.49 -4.95 -8.55
N ALA A 71 3.66 -5.39 -7.30
CA ALA A 71 3.00 -4.79 -6.14
C ALA A 71 3.74 -3.52 -5.74
N PHE A 72 3.35 -2.41 -6.36
CA PHE A 72 3.86 -1.10 -6.02
C PHE A 72 2.72 -0.14 -5.69
N TYR A 73 3.09 1.05 -5.25
CA TYR A 73 2.21 2.20 -5.15
C TYR A 73 2.99 3.45 -5.50
N GLY A 74 2.40 4.35 -6.27
CA GLY A 74 3.00 5.63 -6.61
C GLY A 74 1.98 6.75 -6.49
N ARG A 75 2.42 7.90 -5.98
CA ARG A 75 1.62 9.13 -6.06
C ARG A 75 2.49 10.36 -6.18
N SER A 76 1.94 11.40 -6.80
CA SER A 76 2.55 12.73 -6.78
C SER A 76 2.08 13.58 -5.60
N GLY A 77 2.79 14.69 -5.42
CA GLY A 77 2.52 15.68 -4.40
C GLY A 77 3.08 15.32 -3.03
N PRO A 78 2.92 16.25 -2.07
CA PRO A 78 3.55 16.13 -0.76
C PRO A 78 2.95 14.97 0.04
N VAL A 79 3.81 14.36 0.84
CA VAL A 79 3.44 13.29 1.77
C VAL A 79 3.82 13.64 3.19
N GLN A 80 2.97 13.21 4.13
CA GLN A 80 3.23 13.37 5.56
C GLN A 80 3.60 12.00 6.12
N GLY A 81 4.84 11.89 6.57
CA GLY A 81 5.36 10.74 7.28
C GLY A 81 5.70 11.11 8.72
N GLN A 82 5.52 10.18 9.65
CA GLN A 82 5.96 10.33 11.03
C GLN A 82 6.50 9.01 11.59
N TYR A 83 7.48 9.13 12.49
CA TYR A 83 7.95 7.99 13.27
C TYR A 83 6.96 7.70 14.39
N LEU A 84 6.75 6.42 14.64
CA LEU A 84 5.93 5.87 15.71
C LEU A 84 6.78 4.95 16.56
N SER A 85 6.57 5.04 17.86
CA SER A 85 7.02 4.03 18.82
C SER A 85 6.31 2.69 18.59
N PRO A 86 6.86 1.57 19.08
CA PRO A 86 6.19 0.27 19.01
C PRO A 86 4.78 0.27 19.62
N GLN A 87 4.55 1.05 20.67
CA GLN A 87 3.23 1.16 21.30
C GLN A 87 2.23 1.88 20.37
N GLU A 88 2.60 3.02 19.80
CA GLU A 88 1.73 3.77 18.87
C GLU A 88 1.43 2.95 17.60
N ALA A 89 2.43 2.22 17.10
CA ALA A 89 2.25 1.31 15.97
C ALA A 89 1.27 0.17 16.32
N GLN A 90 1.32 -0.35 17.55
CA GLN A 90 0.44 -1.41 18.02
C GLN A 90 -1.02 -0.93 18.11
N GLU A 91 -1.23 0.29 18.60
CA GLU A 91 -2.55 0.94 18.63
C GLU A 91 -3.10 1.13 17.21
N LEU A 92 -2.25 1.57 16.27
CA LEU A 92 -2.64 1.72 14.87
C LEU A 92 -3.01 0.38 14.20
N VAL A 93 -2.26 -0.69 14.46
CA VAL A 93 -2.59 -2.04 13.95
C VAL A 93 -3.94 -2.52 14.49
N TRP A 94 -4.22 -2.26 15.76
CA TRP A 94 -5.52 -2.60 16.36
C TRP A 94 -6.67 -1.80 15.73
N GLU A 95 -6.48 -0.49 15.50
CA GLU A 95 -7.45 0.31 14.75
C GLU A 95 -7.64 -0.26 13.34
N ALA A 96 -6.57 -0.55 12.61
CA ALA A 96 -6.65 -1.07 11.25
C ALA A 96 -7.45 -2.37 11.16
N LEU A 97 -7.20 -3.33 12.05
CA LEU A 97 -7.98 -4.56 12.17
C LEU A 97 -9.47 -4.26 12.43
N THR A 98 -9.76 -3.34 13.34
CA THR A 98 -11.13 -2.93 13.65
C THR A 98 -11.82 -2.27 12.45
N ARG A 99 -11.11 -1.44 11.69
CA ARG A 99 -11.60 -0.81 10.46
C ARG A 99 -11.87 -1.85 9.36
N ALA A 100 -11.01 -2.85 9.23
CA ALA A 100 -11.20 -3.92 8.26
C ALA A 100 -12.44 -4.76 8.55
N ASP A 101 -12.74 -4.99 9.83
CA ASP A 101 -13.92 -5.73 10.28
C ASP A 101 -15.21 -4.89 10.16
N LYS A 102 -15.25 -3.72 10.80
CA LYS A 102 -16.48 -2.92 10.94
C LYS A 102 -16.79 -2.04 9.73
N ASP A 103 -15.76 -1.40 9.19
CA ASP A 103 -15.90 -0.42 8.11
C ASP A 103 -15.65 -1.08 6.73
N GLN A 104 -15.38 -2.39 6.70
CA GLN A 104 -15.00 -3.16 5.51
C GLN A 104 -13.83 -2.53 4.74
N ALA A 105 -12.93 -1.83 5.45
CA ALA A 105 -11.75 -1.21 4.84
C ALA A 105 -10.81 -2.26 4.26
N ASP A 106 -10.16 -1.96 3.14
CA ASP A 106 -9.19 -2.89 2.55
C ASP A 106 -7.88 -2.81 3.34
N LEU A 107 -7.49 -3.94 3.92
CA LEU A 107 -6.31 -4.09 4.77
C LEU A 107 -5.40 -5.16 4.19
N THR A 108 -4.10 -4.88 4.16
CA THR A 108 -3.04 -5.83 3.86
C THR A 108 -1.95 -5.68 4.90
N MET A 109 -1.57 -6.78 5.53
CA MET A 109 -0.50 -6.84 6.52
C MET A 109 0.44 -8.00 6.20
N PHE A 110 1.73 -7.76 6.32
CA PHE A 110 2.76 -8.79 6.24
C PHE A 110 3.55 -8.80 7.55
N TYR A 111 3.55 -9.95 8.23
CA TYR A 111 4.21 -10.15 9.52
C TYR A 111 5.63 -10.69 9.38
N THR A 112 5.91 -11.42 8.29
CA THR A 112 7.19 -12.09 8.06
C THR A 112 7.77 -11.74 6.69
N PRO A 113 9.08 -12.01 6.47
CA PRO A 113 9.70 -11.85 5.16
C PRO A 113 9.25 -12.89 4.11
N HIS A 114 8.49 -13.91 4.51
CA HIS A 114 8.04 -15.00 3.66
C HIS A 114 6.68 -14.63 3.05
N LEU A 115 6.69 -13.91 1.93
CA LEU A 115 5.46 -13.42 1.31
C LEU A 115 4.50 -14.57 1.00
N MET A 116 3.39 -14.63 1.76
CA MET A 116 2.25 -15.52 1.56
C MET A 116 2.60 -17.02 1.44
N GLN A 117 3.66 -17.48 2.13
CA GLN A 117 4.02 -18.92 2.13
C GLN A 117 3.13 -19.72 3.09
N SER A 118 2.62 -19.07 4.13
CA SER A 118 1.71 -19.60 5.14
C SER A 118 0.69 -18.54 5.54
N ASP A 119 -0.47 -18.97 6.04
CA ASP A 119 -1.49 -18.06 6.60
C ASP A 119 -0.97 -17.23 7.78
N LEU A 120 0.10 -17.68 8.45
CA LEU A 120 0.74 -16.94 9.55
C LEU A 120 1.62 -15.77 9.10
N ASP A 121 1.94 -15.70 7.80
CA ASP A 121 2.85 -14.69 7.25
C ASP A 121 2.15 -13.36 6.96
N PHE A 122 0.84 -13.38 6.79
CA PHE A 122 0.08 -12.23 6.31
C PHE A 122 -1.37 -12.25 6.78
N TYR A 123 -2.01 -11.10 6.65
CA TYR A 123 -3.46 -10.99 6.73
C TYR A 123 -3.94 -9.99 5.68
N MET A 124 -4.96 -10.38 4.92
CA MET A 124 -5.58 -9.51 3.94
C MET A 124 -7.10 -9.59 4.08
N ALA A 125 -7.73 -8.43 4.06
CA ALA A 125 -9.18 -8.32 4.01
C ALA A 125 -9.52 -7.24 2.98
N TYR A 126 -10.24 -7.60 1.92
CA TYR A 126 -10.53 -6.69 0.81
C TYR A 126 -11.87 -7.02 0.17
N THR A 127 -12.45 -6.04 -0.52
CA THR A 127 -13.69 -6.22 -1.26
C THR A 127 -13.40 -6.26 -2.76
N LEU A 128 -13.74 -7.38 -3.40
CA LEU A 128 -13.77 -7.49 -4.86
C LEU A 128 -15.22 -7.54 -5.32
N GLU A 129 -15.58 -6.60 -6.20
CA GLU A 129 -16.95 -6.37 -6.64
C GLU A 129 -17.91 -6.13 -5.46
N GLN A 130 -18.61 -7.17 -5.02
CA GLN A 130 -19.57 -7.13 -3.90
C GLN A 130 -19.24 -8.18 -2.82
N THR A 131 -18.13 -8.89 -2.98
CA THR A 131 -17.74 -10.00 -2.10
C THR A 131 -16.60 -9.56 -1.19
N ARG A 132 -16.82 -9.70 0.11
CA ARG A 132 -15.76 -9.53 1.11
C ARG A 132 -14.91 -10.79 1.16
N ILE A 133 -13.61 -10.63 1.00
CA ILE A 133 -12.64 -11.72 0.97
C ILE A 133 -11.63 -11.51 2.10
N GLU A 134 -11.34 -12.59 2.83
CA GLU A 134 -10.30 -12.65 3.85
C GLU A 134 -9.31 -13.78 3.52
N ARG A 135 -8.03 -13.51 3.77
CA ARG A 135 -6.90 -14.42 3.54
C ARG A 135 -5.87 -14.29 4.67
N GLY A 136 -5.25 -15.39 5.05
CA GLY A 136 -4.27 -15.42 6.15
C GLY A 136 -4.90 -15.26 7.53
N GLU A 137 -4.06 -15.11 8.56
CA GLU A 137 -4.48 -15.03 9.97
C GLU A 137 -4.27 -13.62 10.53
N ALA A 138 -5.36 -12.99 10.98
CA ALA A 138 -5.30 -11.71 11.67
C ALA A 138 -4.59 -11.83 13.01
N ARG A 139 -3.51 -11.07 13.18
CA ARG A 139 -2.71 -11.07 14.41
C ARG A 139 -2.53 -9.66 14.93
N TYR A 140 -2.56 -9.52 16.25
CA TYR A 140 -2.16 -8.30 16.95
C TYR A 140 -0.64 -8.12 17.02
N ALA A 141 0.13 -8.78 16.17
CA ALA A 141 1.58 -8.59 16.12
C ALA A 141 1.90 -7.37 15.24
N LEU A 142 2.97 -6.65 15.58
CA LEU A 142 3.47 -5.56 14.76
C LEU A 142 3.96 -6.09 13.40
N PRO A 143 3.41 -5.62 12.27
CA PRO A 143 3.77 -6.12 10.96
C PRO A 143 5.07 -5.47 10.44
N LEU A 144 5.72 -6.12 9.47
CA LEU A 144 6.76 -5.51 8.65
C LEU A 144 6.18 -4.39 7.78
N PHE A 145 4.98 -4.64 7.26
CA PHE A 145 4.26 -3.73 6.39
C PHE A 145 2.77 -3.81 6.69
N MET A 146 2.11 -2.65 6.74
CA MET A 146 0.66 -2.54 6.75
C MET A 146 0.22 -1.52 5.71
N ARG A 147 -0.86 -1.84 5.03
CA ARG A 147 -1.56 -1.00 4.08
C ARG A 147 -3.04 -1.01 4.42
N LEU A 148 -3.60 0.12 4.80
CA LEU A 148 -5.02 0.29 5.07
C LEU A 148 -5.59 1.36 4.14
N LYS A 149 -6.45 0.95 3.21
CA LYS A 149 -7.16 1.86 2.30
C LYS A 149 -8.45 2.32 2.95
N LEU A 150 -8.55 3.63 3.16
CA LEU A 150 -9.74 4.31 3.66
C LEU A 150 -10.33 5.22 2.57
N PRO A 151 -11.61 5.63 2.66
CA PRO A 151 -12.26 6.47 1.65
C PRO A 151 -11.52 7.77 1.34
N THR A 152 -10.81 8.35 2.31
CA THR A 152 -10.15 9.65 2.18
C THR A 152 -8.63 9.58 2.04
N HIS A 153 -8.01 8.45 2.40
CA HIS A 153 -6.57 8.30 2.36
C HIS A 153 -6.12 6.84 2.42
N LEU A 154 -4.87 6.58 2.04
CA LEU A 154 -4.14 5.37 2.30
C LEU A 154 -3.24 5.57 3.53
N LEU A 155 -3.31 4.65 4.48
CA LEU A 155 -2.34 4.56 5.57
C LEU A 155 -1.35 3.46 5.25
N LEU A 156 -0.07 3.79 5.34
CA LEU A 156 1.04 2.84 5.24
C LEU A 156 1.82 2.83 6.55
N LEU A 157 2.20 1.65 7.00
CA LEU A 157 3.13 1.46 8.11
C LEU A 157 4.28 0.59 7.62
N PHE A 158 5.51 1.07 7.84
CA PHE A 158 6.73 0.34 7.55
C PHE A 158 7.50 0.13 8.85
N ARG A 159 7.92 -1.10 9.12
CA ARG A 159 8.94 -1.32 10.14
C ARG A 159 10.28 -0.76 9.65
N SER A 160 10.95 0.03 10.49
CA SER A 160 12.25 0.62 10.20
C SER A 160 13.17 0.41 11.41
N LYS A 161 13.94 -0.69 11.39
CA LYS A 161 14.76 -1.15 12.52
C LYS A 161 13.92 -1.31 13.80
N ASP A 162 14.14 -0.46 14.80
CA ASP A 162 13.47 -0.50 16.11
C ASP A 162 12.23 0.42 16.18
N GLU A 163 11.93 1.13 15.10
CA GLU A 163 10.82 2.09 15.01
C GLU A 163 9.87 1.73 13.86
N TYR A 164 8.77 2.48 13.76
CA TYR A 164 7.81 2.35 12.67
C TYR A 164 7.64 3.69 11.97
N LEU A 165 7.64 3.68 10.65
CA LEU A 165 7.38 4.85 9.83
C LEU A 165 5.97 4.75 9.28
N MET A 166 5.12 5.69 9.66
CA MET A 166 3.75 5.78 9.18
C MET A 166 3.65 6.89 8.14
N PHE A 167 2.97 6.61 7.03
CA PHE A 167 2.58 7.61 6.05
C PHE A 167 1.07 7.69 5.93
N LYS A 168 0.55 8.92 5.94
CA LYS A 168 -0.83 9.22 5.60
C LYS A 168 -0.89 9.88 4.24
N LEU A 169 -1.50 9.19 3.28
CA LEU A 169 -1.49 9.58 1.89
C LEU A 169 -2.92 9.91 1.43
N PRO A 170 -3.30 11.18 1.24
CA PRO A 170 -4.60 11.52 0.68
C PRO A 170 -4.82 10.82 -0.66
N GLN A 171 -6.07 10.42 -0.93
CA GLN A 171 -6.42 9.84 -2.23
C GLN A 171 -6.08 10.85 -3.34
N GLY A 172 -5.36 10.38 -4.35
CA GLY A 172 -5.10 11.14 -5.56
C GLY A 172 -6.20 10.93 -6.60
N GLN A 173 -6.09 11.66 -7.72
CA GLN A 173 -6.79 11.27 -8.93
C GLN A 173 -6.17 9.97 -9.45
N PRO A 174 -6.93 8.87 -9.54
CA PRO A 174 -6.39 7.65 -10.13
C PRO A 174 -5.97 7.95 -11.56
N VAL A 175 -4.77 7.50 -11.94
CA VAL A 175 -4.39 7.51 -13.36
C VAL A 175 -5.41 6.66 -14.10
N LEU A 176 -6.22 7.32 -14.94
CA LEU A 176 -7.36 6.71 -15.60
C LEU A 176 -6.90 5.53 -16.47
N TYR A 177 -7.38 4.34 -16.14
CA TYR A 177 -7.48 3.22 -17.08
C TYR A 177 -8.60 3.52 -18.08
N GLN A 178 -8.34 4.30 -19.11
CA GLN A 178 -9.22 4.42 -20.29
C GLN A 178 -8.30 4.22 -21.50
N VAL A 179 -8.45 3.28 -22.44
CA VAL A 179 -9.63 2.60 -22.98
C VAL A 179 -9.18 1.27 -23.60
N LEU A 180 -9.79 0.15 -23.22
CA LEU A 180 -10.16 -0.88 -24.20
C LEU A 180 -11.62 -1.23 -23.94
N ALA A 181 -12.47 -0.68 -24.80
CA ALA A 181 -13.81 -1.17 -25.05
C ALA A 181 -13.74 -2.48 -25.84
#